data_AF-A0A1I4CW28-F1
#
_entry.id   AF-A0A1I4CW28-F1
#
_cell.length_a   1.000
_cell.length_b   1.000
_cell.length_c   1.000
_cell.angle_alpha   90.00
_cell.angle_beta   90.00
_cell.angle_gamma   90.00
#
_symmetry.space_group_name_H-M   'P 1'
#
loop_
_entity.id
_entity.type
_entity.pdbx_description
1 polymer ?
#
loop_
_entity_poly.entity_id
_entity_poly.type
_entity_poly.pdbx_seq_one_letter_code
_entity_poly.pdbx_strand_id
1 'polypeptide(L)' 'MIVAEWLRAPDADPVEAKGWLDELREQIVVGVADAEERLSDIDSSEPAAVKQAQATLAALVATRDAAERARAAVTAT' A
#
# COMPACT_ATOMS: atom_id res chain seq x y z
N MET A 1 -13.69 -5.24 -0.27
CA MET A 1 -12.48 -4.39 -0.29
C MET A 1 -12.97 -2.99 0.02
N ILE A 2 -12.39 -2.31 1.01
CA ILE A 2 -12.86 -1.00 1.51
C ILE A 2 -13.13 0.01 0.39
N VAL A 3 -12.26 0.07 -0.62
CA VAL A 3 -12.44 0.98 -1.77
C VAL A 3 -13.69 0.69 -2.59
N ALA A 4 -14.05 -0.59 -2.75
CA ALA A 4 -15.28 -0.98 -3.45
C ALA A 4 -16.53 -0.66 -2.63
N GLU A 5 -16.42 -0.52 -1.31
CA GLU A 5 -17.51 -0.03 -0.45
C GLU A 5 -17.61 1.49 -0.51
N TRP A 6 -16.48 2.22 -0.57
CA TRP A 6 -16.46 3.67 -0.78
C TRP A 6 -17.12 4.05 -2.09
N LEU A 7 -16.77 3.40 -3.21
CA LEU A 7 -17.37 3.68 -4.52
C LEU A 7 -18.86 3.30 -4.64
N ARG A 8 -19.38 2.53 -3.68
CA ARG A 8 -20.82 2.21 -3.60
C ARG A 8 -21.60 3.21 -2.75
N ALA A 9 -20.91 4.11 -2.04
CA ALA A 9 -21.59 5.16 -1.30
C ALA A 9 -22.26 6.13 -2.30
N PRO A 10 -23.52 6.54 -2.04
CA PRO A 10 -24.30 7.33 -2.98
C PRO A 10 -23.70 8.70 -3.32
N ASP A 11 -22.83 9.22 -2.45
CA ASP A 11 -22.16 10.51 -2.60
C ASP A 11 -20.68 10.38 -3.00
N ALA A 12 -20.22 9.17 -3.38
CA ALA A 12 -18.82 8.94 -3.72
C ALA A 12 -18.45 9.60 -5.05
N ASP A 13 -17.62 10.63 -5.02
CA ASP A 13 -16.99 11.18 -6.21
C ASP A 13 -15.80 10.29 -6.63
N PRO A 14 -15.83 9.67 -7.83
CA PRO A 14 -14.71 8.89 -8.34
C PRO A 14 -13.40 9.70 -8.42
N VAL A 15 -13.46 11.02 -8.63
CA VAL A 15 -12.30 11.90 -8.68
C VAL A 15 -11.68 12.05 -7.29
N GLU A 16 -12.51 12.24 -6.27
CA GLU A 16 -12.06 12.34 -4.87
C GLU A 16 -11.49 10.99 -4.38
N ALA A 17 -12.17 9.89 -4.68
CA ALA A 17 -11.69 8.54 -4.37
C ALA A 17 -10.34 8.25 -5.04
N LYS A 18 -10.14 8.70 -6.28
CA LYS A 18 -8.84 8.62 -6.95
C LYS A 18 -7.78 9.45 -6.23
N GLY A 19 -8.10 10.67 -5.80
CA GLY A 19 -7.20 11.52 -5.02
C GLY A 19 -6.71 10.84 -3.73
N TRP A 20 -7.61 10.25 -2.96
CA TRP A 20 -7.26 9.51 -1.75
C TRP A 20 -6.40 8.27 -2.04
N LEU A 21 -6.69 7.54 -3.14
CA LEU A 21 -5.89 6.40 -3.56
C LEU A 21 -4.48 6.79 -4.02
N ASP A 22 -4.35 7.94 -4.68
CA ASP A 22 -3.06 8.49 -5.09
C ASP A 22 -2.22 8.89 -3.86
N GLU A 23 -2.81 9.59 -2.89
CA GLU A 23 -2.16 9.96 -1.64
C GLU A 23 -1.73 8.70 -0.85
N LEU A 24 -2.62 7.72 -0.70
CA LEU A 24 -2.31 6.46 -0.03
C LEU A 24 -1.16 5.73 -0.73
N ARG A 25 -1.16 5.69 -2.07
CA ARG A 25 -0.08 5.08 -2.85
C ARG A 25 1.25 5.77 -2.59
N GLU A 26 1.28 7.10 -2.56
CA GLU A 26 2.50 7.88 -2.29
C GLU A 26 3.05 7.57 -0.89
N GLN A 27 2.20 7.55 0.13
CA GLN A 27 2.60 7.19 1.49
C GLN A 27 3.14 5.76 1.58
N ILE A 28 2.50 4.80 0.90
CA ILE A 28 2.98 3.40 0.89
C ILE A 28 4.31 3.28 0.15
N VAL A 29 4.53 4.00 -0.95
CA VAL A 29 5.81 3.97 -1.68
C VAL A 29 6.96 4.43 -0.79
N VAL A 30 6.77 5.51 -0.02
CA VAL A 30 7.76 5.95 0.97
C VAL A 30 7.97 4.87 2.04
N GLY A 31 6.88 4.33 2.61
CA GLY A 31 6.99 3.28 3.63
C GLY A 31 7.65 1.99 3.13
N VAL A 32 7.48 1.62 1.86
CA VAL A 32 8.19 0.48 1.23
C VAL A 32 9.68 0.77 1.15
N ALA A 33 10.08 1.95 0.67
CA ALA A 33 11.48 2.33 0.59
C ALA A 33 12.16 2.33 1.96
N ASP A 34 11.50 2.91 2.98
CA ASP A 34 11.98 2.90 4.36
C ASP A 34 12.11 1.46 4.90
N ALA A 35 11.16 0.58 4.57
CA ALA A 35 11.20 -0.82 5.00
C ALA A 35 12.32 -1.62 4.30
N GLU A 36 12.61 -1.33 3.03
CA GLU A 36 13.74 -1.90 2.28
C GLU A 36 15.08 -1.47 2.87
N GLU A 37 15.24 -0.17 3.19
CA GLU A 37 16.44 0.37 3.85
C GLU A 37 16.65 -0.31 5.21
N ARG A 38 15.61 -0.34 6.05
CA ARG A 38 15.67 -1.01 7.36
C ARG A 38 16.01 -2.49 7.24
N LEU A 39 15.51 -3.19 6.22
CA LEU A 39 15.83 -4.60 6.01
C LEU A 39 17.31 -4.79 5.68
N SER A 40 17.92 -3.86 4.94
CA SER A 40 19.34 -3.89 4.61
C SER A 40 20.26 -3.63 5.81
N ASP A 41 19.76 -2.89 6.81
CA ASP A 41 20.47 -2.56 8.04
C ASP A 41 20.37 -3.64 9.13
N ILE A 42 19.49 -4.64 8.96
CA ILE A 42 19.31 -5.70 9.97
C ILE A 42 20.50 -6.65 9.97
N ASP A 43 21.02 -6.94 11.17
CA ASP A 43 21.99 -8.02 11.34
C ASP A 43 21.36 -9.36 10.93
N SER A 44 21.90 -9.95 9.87
CA SER A 44 21.50 -11.26 9.34
C SER A 44 21.65 -12.40 10.35
N SER A 45 22.42 -12.21 11.42
CA SER A 45 22.55 -13.18 12.51
C SER A 45 21.31 -13.27 13.40
N GLU A 46 20.36 -12.33 13.27
CA GLU A 46 19.09 -12.28 14.00
C GLU A 46 17.90 -12.72 13.11
N PRO A 47 17.67 -14.03 12.93
CA PRO A 47 16.68 -14.54 11.99
C PRO A 47 15.23 -14.12 12.31
N ALA A 48 14.92 -13.85 13.59
CA ALA A 48 13.61 -13.34 13.98
C ALA A 48 13.37 -11.90 13.50
N ALA A 49 14.38 -11.03 13.61
CA ALA A 49 14.32 -9.65 13.13
C ALA A 49 14.21 -9.60 11.60
N VAL A 50 15.03 -10.39 10.90
CA VAL A 50 14.95 -10.53 9.43
C VAL A 50 13.55 -10.97 9.00
N LYS A 51 13.00 -12.02 9.63
CA LYS A 51 11.67 -12.54 9.30
C LYS A 51 10.57 -11.50 9.52
N GLN A 52 10.64 -10.75 10.63
CA GLN A 52 9.66 -9.71 10.92
C GLN A 52 9.72 -8.58 9.89
N ALA A 53 10.92 -8.09 9.57
CA ALA A 53 11.09 -7.02 8.59
C ALA A 53 10.65 -7.44 7.18
N GLN A 54 10.97 -8.67 6.76
CA GLN A 54 10.46 -9.22 5.50
C GLN A 54 8.94 -9.32 5.47
N ALA A 55 8.31 -9.74 6.57
CA ALA A 55 6.85 -9.80 6.65
C ALA A 55 6.21 -8.40 6.55
N THR A 56 6.82 -7.39 7.20
CA THR A 56 6.39 -5.99 7.08
C THR A 56 6.52 -5.48 5.65
N LEU A 57 7.66 -5.69 5.00
CA LEU A 57 7.87 -5.30 3.61
C LEU A 57 6.85 -5.97 2.68
N ALA A 58 6.62 -7.27 2.84
CA ALA A 58 5.63 -8.01 2.06
C ALA A 58 4.21 -7.44 2.23
N ALA A 59 3.83 -7.06 3.45
CA ALA A 59 2.52 -6.45 3.72
C ALA A 59 2.38 -5.07 3.05
N LEU A 60 3.43 -4.25 3.10
CA LEU A 60 3.45 -2.93 2.45
C LEU A 60 3.34 -3.06 0.93
N VAL A 61 4.11 -3.97 0.32
CA VAL A 61 4.04 -4.27 -1.11
C VAL A 61 2.64 -4.74 -1.51
N ALA A 62 2.06 -5.69 -0.78
CA ALA A 62 0.71 -6.17 -1.08
C ALA A 62 -0.35 -5.06 -0.97
N THR A 63 -0.16 -4.12 -0.05
CA THR A 63 -1.05 -2.97 0.14
C THR A 63 -0.91 -1.97 -1.02
N ARG A 64 0.32 -1.68 -1.47
CA ARG A 64 0.57 -0.86 -2.66
C ARG A 64 -0.14 -1.44 -3.88
N ASP A 65 0.06 -2.73 -4.14
CA ASP A 65 -0.50 -3.41 -5.30
C ASP A 65 -2.04 -3.49 -5.22
N ALA A 66 -2.62 -3.53 -4.03
CA ALA A 66 -4.06 -3.41 -3.83
C ALA A 66 -4.57 -1.99 -4.15
N ALA A 67 -3.87 -0.95 -3.70
CA ALA A 67 -4.20 0.44 -3.99
C ALA A 67 -4.11 0.75 -5.50
N GLU A 68 -3.08 0.23 -6.18
CA GLU A 68 -2.92 0.39 -7.63
C GLU A 68 -4.06 -0.27 -8.42
N ARG A 69 -4.44 -1.50 -8.04
CA ARG A 69 -5.60 -2.19 -8.65
C ARG A 69 -6.89 -1.41 -8.43
N ALA A 70 -7.08 -0.86 -7.23
CA ALA A 70 -8.25 -0.06 -6.92
C ALA A 70 -8.28 1.23 -7.76
N ARG A 71 -7.16 1.95 -7.87
CA ARG A 71 -7.03 3.16 -8.69
C ARG A 71 -7.32 2.90 -10.17
N ALA A 72 -6.80 1.79 -10.70
CA ALA A 72 -7.07 1.38 -12.09
C ALA A 72 -8.57 1.13 -12.32
N ALA A 73 -9.26 0.52 -11.36
CA ALA A 73 -10.70 0.28 -11.45
C ALA A 73 -11.53 1.58 -11.42
N VAL A 74 -11.13 2.58 -10.63
CA VAL A 74 -11.80 3.90 -10.61
C VAL A 74 -11.68 4.63 -11.94
N THR A 75 -10.55 4.48 -12.64
CA THR A 75 -10.31 5.16 -13.93
C THR A 75 -11.04 4.48 -15.10
N ALA A 76 -11.44 3.22 -14.94
CA ALA A 76 -12.14 2.44 -15.97
C ALA A 76 -13.68 2.61 -15.94
N THR A 77 -14.20 3.42 -15.01
CA THR A 77 -15.62 3.72 -14.83
C THR A 77 -15.94 5.07 -15.46
#